data_AF-A0A367FQ28-F1
#
_entry.id   AF-A0A367FQ28-F1
#
_cell.length_a   1.000
_cell.length_b   1.000
_cell.length_c   1.000
_cell.angle_alpha   90.00
_cell.angle_beta   90.00
_cell.angle_gamma   90.00
#
_symmetry.space_group_name_H-M   'P 1'
#
loop_
_entity.id
_entity.type
_entity.pdbx_description
1 polymer ?
#
loop_
_entity_poly.entity_id
_entity_poly.type
_entity_poly.pdbx_seq_one_letter_code
_entity_poly.pdbx_strand_id
1 'polypeptide(L)'
;MGMNITTDSNSDEAFAKAATQHITRTNLGGRVEVSVGGYFYTVTIPDNYRALIEYRRGWGGLENMHINATPNQDRALRAQLARTGDNRA
;
A
#
# COMPACT_ATOMS: atom_id res chain seq x y z
N MET A 1 14.30 -16.70 -24.07
CA MET A 1 14.68 -15.76 -23.00
C MET A 1 13.39 -15.27 -22.38
N GLY A 2 13.01 -15.85 -21.23
CA GLY A 2 11.73 -15.59 -20.57
C GLY A 2 11.72 -14.19 -19.95
N MET A 3 10.63 -13.47 -20.17
CA MET A 3 10.35 -12.16 -19.61
C MET A 3 10.27 -12.29 -18.07
N ASN A 4 11.30 -11.81 -17.36
CA ASN A 4 11.21 -11.62 -15.90
C ASN A 4 10.25 -10.46 -15.63
N ILE A 5 8.96 -10.76 -15.57
CA ILE A 5 7.98 -9.89 -14.90
C ILE A 5 8.34 -9.96 -13.42
N THR A 6 9.30 -9.14 -13.03
CA THR A 6 9.57 -8.81 -11.63
C THR A 6 8.40 -7.92 -11.18
N THR A 7 7.26 -8.55 -10.91
CA THR A 7 6.39 -8.04 -9.86
C THR A 7 7.25 -7.97 -8.61
N ASP A 8 7.74 -6.76 -8.35
CA ASP A 8 8.68 -6.37 -7.31
C ASP A 8 8.22 -7.00 -5.97
N SER A 9 8.90 -8.06 -5.51
CA SER A 9 8.48 -8.82 -4.33
C SER A 9 8.32 -7.93 -3.09
N ASN A 10 9.02 -6.81 -3.06
CA ASN A 10 8.91 -5.81 -1.99
C ASN A 10 7.57 -5.03 -2.05
N SER A 11 7.02 -4.80 -3.23
CA SER A 11 5.71 -4.15 -3.41
C SER A 11 4.56 -5.06 -2.97
N ASP A 12 4.62 -6.35 -3.30
CA ASP A 12 3.66 -7.34 -2.77
C ASP A 12 3.74 -7.45 -1.25
N GLU A 13 4.96 -7.49 -0.68
CA GLU A 13 5.16 -7.46 0.77
C GLU A 13 4.65 -6.15 1.39
N ALA A 14 4.84 -5.01 0.73
CA ALA A 14 4.34 -3.72 1.20
C ALA A 14 2.81 -3.72 1.30
N PHE A 15 2.10 -4.23 0.29
CA PHE A 15 0.65 -4.38 0.37
C PHE A 15 0.22 -5.35 1.48
N ALA A 16 0.92 -6.47 1.64
CA ALA A 16 0.63 -7.44 2.69
C ALA A 16 0.81 -6.84 4.10
N LYS A 17 1.90 -6.08 4.32
CA LYS A 17 2.14 -5.36 5.59
C LYS A 17 1.15 -4.22 5.80
N ALA A 18 0.78 -3.50 4.76
CA ALA A 18 -0.20 -2.42 4.84
C ALA A 18 -1.57 -2.94 5.32
N ALA A 19 -1.94 -4.17 4.94
CA ALA A 19 -3.19 -4.80 5.35
C ALA A 19 -3.23 -5.20 6.85
N THR A 20 -2.09 -5.21 7.55
CA THR A 20 -2.03 -5.55 8.99
C THR A 20 -1.75 -4.34 9.87
N GLN A 21 -1.46 -3.18 9.29
CA GLN A 21 -1.17 -1.95 10.02
C GLN A 21 -2.40 -1.06 10.19
N HIS A 22 -2.26 -0.03 11.03
CA HIS A 22 -3.28 0.98 11.21
C HIS A 22 -3.30 1.91 9.99
N ILE A 23 -4.45 1.99 9.32
CA ILE A 23 -4.63 2.85 8.15
C ILE A 23 -5.20 4.19 8.60
N THR A 24 -4.49 5.28 8.28
CA THR A 24 -4.94 6.63 8.60
C THR A 24 -5.94 7.09 7.55
N ARG A 25 -7.14 7.53 7.96
CA ARG A 25 -8.10 8.18 7.05
C ARG A 25 -7.66 9.60 6.73
N THR A 26 -7.84 9.97 5.47
CA THR A 26 -7.54 11.27 4.88
C THR A 26 -8.70 11.69 3.98
N ASN A 27 -8.69 12.93 3.47
CA ASN A 27 -9.69 13.40 2.51
C ASN A 27 -9.63 12.68 1.14
N LEU A 28 -8.59 11.88 0.90
CA LEU A 28 -8.39 11.10 -0.32
C LEU A 28 -8.63 9.59 -0.12
N GLY A 29 -9.16 9.18 1.05
CA GLY A 29 -9.34 7.78 1.43
C GLY A 29 -8.38 7.36 2.55
N GLY A 30 -7.85 6.14 2.50
CA GLY A 30 -6.90 5.62 3.48
C GLY A 30 -5.44 5.82 3.05
N ARG A 31 -4.53 6.06 4.00
CA ARG A 31 -3.09 6.07 3.77
C ARG A 31 -2.36 5.30 4.87
N VAL A 32 -1.34 4.55 4.47
CA VAL A 32 -0.44 3.83 5.37
C VAL A 32 0.98 3.85 4.81
N GLU A 33 1.96 4.05 5.68
CA GLU A 33 3.38 3.94 5.35
C GLU A 33 3.94 2.66 5.96
N VAL A 34 4.63 1.84 5.17
CA VAL A 34 5.17 0.55 5.62
C VAL A 34 6.64 0.43 5.27
N SER A 35 7.43 -0.21 6.13
CA SER A 35 8.84 -0.49 5.84
C SER A 35 9.04 -1.92 5.33
N VAL A 36 9.68 -2.03 4.18
CA VAL A 36 10.04 -3.30 3.51
C VAL A 36 11.46 -3.16 2.95
N GLY A 37 12.33 -4.11 3.29
CA GLY A 37 13.69 -4.17 2.73
C GLY A 37 14.53 -2.89 2.94
N GLY A 38 14.29 -2.14 4.01
CA GLY A 38 14.99 -0.87 4.28
C GLY A 38 14.44 0.35 3.53
N TYR A 39 13.36 0.19 2.76
CA TYR A 39 12.63 1.27 2.12
C TYR A 39 11.29 1.51 2.82
N PHE A 40 10.76 2.73 2.71
CA PHE A 40 9.43 3.08 3.15
C PHE A 40 8.50 3.22 1.95
N TYR A 41 7.43 2.45 1.92
CA TYR A 41 6.42 2.46 0.87
C TYR A 41 5.16 3.16 1.38
N THR A 42 4.68 4.16 0.65
CA THR A 42 3.38 4.78 0.90
C THR A 42 2.32 4.05 0.09
N VAL A 43 1.40 3.37 0.80
CA VAL A 43 0.20 2.76 0.22
C VAL A 43 -0.99 3.68 0.45
N THR A 44 -1.67 4.03 -0.64
CA THR A 44 -2.87 4.87 -0.64
C THR A 44 -4.04 4.05 -1.13
N ILE A 45 -5.17 4.18 -0.43
CA ILE A 45 -6.40 3.42 -0.62
C ILE A 45 -7.50 4.44 -0.92
N PRO A 46 -7.62 4.89 -2.18
CA PRO A 46 -8.65 5.83 -2.57
C PRO A 46 -10.04 5.19 -2.52
N ASP A 47 -11.08 5.98 -2.27
CA ASP A 47 -12.45 5.46 -2.13
C ASP A 47 -12.93 4.77 -3.41
N ASN A 48 -12.66 5.37 -4.58
CA ASN A 48 -13.24 4.99 -5.87
C ASN A 48 -12.32 4.14 -6.76
N TYR A 49 -11.05 3.97 -6.41
CA TYR A 49 -10.06 3.26 -7.25
C TYR A 49 -9.32 2.20 -6.45
N ARG A 50 -8.62 1.28 -7.13
CA ARG A 50 -7.80 0.29 -6.42
C ARG A 50 -6.71 0.98 -5.59
N ALA A 51 -6.40 0.40 -4.43
CA ALA A 51 -5.25 0.79 -3.64
C ALA A 51 -3.97 0.72 -4.49
N LEU A 52 -3.04 1.63 -4.23
CA LEU A 52 -1.78 1.69 -4.93
C LEU A 52 -0.64 2.10 -4.02
N ILE A 53 0.59 1.78 -4.41
CA ILE A 53 1.81 2.37 -3.87
C ILE A 53 2.10 3.63 -4.68
N GLU A 54 2.04 4.79 -4.03
CA GLU A 54 2.36 6.06 -4.67
C GLU A 54 3.87 6.33 -4.66
N TYR A 55 4.49 6.14 -3.50
CA TYR A 55 5.88 6.52 -3.26
C TYR A 55 6.69 5.41 -2.60
N ARG A 56 7.97 5.36 -2.94
CA ARG A 56 9.01 4.66 -2.19
C ARG A 56 10.06 5.67 -1.74
N ARG A 57 10.39 5.68 -0.45
CA ARG A 57 11.45 6.50 0.13
C ARG A 57 12.59 5.61 0.61
N GLY A 58 13.80 5.89 0.15
CA GLY A 58 15.02 5.24 0.59
C GLY A 58 16.17 6.23 0.75
N TRP A 59 17.38 5.70 0.92
CA TRP A 59 18.60 6.50 1.08
C TRP A 59 18.90 7.45 -0.09
N GLY A 60 18.45 7.10 -1.31
CA GLY A 60 18.60 7.93 -2.51
C GLY A 60 17.53 9.00 -2.70
N GLY A 61 16.57 9.12 -1.79
CA GLY A 61 15.44 10.06 -1.88
C GLY A 61 14.09 9.39 -2.06
N LEU A 62 13.13 10.17 -2.57
CA LEU A 62 11.76 9.74 -2.82
C LEU A 62 11.55 9.43 -4.30
N GLU A 63 11.02 8.25 -4.58
CA GLU A 63 10.72 7.72 -5.91
C GLU A 63 9.21 7.56 -6.08
N ASN A 64 8.69 8.00 -7.23
CA ASN A 64 7.28 7.82 -7.59
C ASN A 64 7.10 6.47 -8.30
N MET A 65 6.29 5.56 -7.74
CA MET A 65 6.19 4.18 -8.24
C MET A 65 4.85 3.86 -8.92
N HIS A 66 3.73 4.44 -8.45
CA HIS A 66 2.37 4.20 -8.97
C HIS A 66 2.06 2.72 -9.31
N ILE A 67 2.29 1.81 -8.35
CA ILE A 67 2.00 0.37 -8.51
C ILE A 67 0.61 0.07 -7.97
N ASN A 68 -0.27 -0.49 -8.79
CA ASN A 68 -1.62 -0.85 -8.38
C ASN A 68 -1.65 -2.18 -7.62
N ALA A 69 -2.48 -2.24 -6.58
CA ALA A 69 -2.80 -3.48 -5.91
C ALA A 69 -3.56 -4.45 -6.82
N THR A 70 -3.32 -5.74 -6.64
CA THR A 70 -4.20 -6.78 -7.18
C THR A 70 -5.58 -6.71 -6.52
N PRO A 71 -6.65 -7.28 -7.14
CA PRO A 71 -7.98 -7.28 -6.54
C PRO A 71 -8.06 -7.89 -5.13
N ASN A 72 -7.22 -8.90 -4.85
CA ASN A 72 -7.19 -9.55 -3.53
C ASN A 72 -6.50 -8.67 -2.48
N GLN A 73 -5.40 -8.01 -2.85
CA GLN A 73 -4.71 -7.05 -1.97
C GLN A 73 -5.61 -5.85 -1.66
N ASP A 74 -6.29 -5.29 -2.68
CA ASP A 74 -7.23 -4.18 -2.48
C ASP A 74 -8.36 -4.57 -1.51
N ARG A 75 -8.94 -5.76 -1.66
CA ARG A 75 -9.98 -6.27 -0.75
C ARG A 75 -9.48 -6.37 0.69
N ALA A 76 -8.26 -6.87 0.90
CA ALA A 76 -7.67 -6.97 2.24
C ALA A 76 -7.44 -5.59 2.89
N LEU A 77 -6.91 -4.64 2.12
CA LEU A 77 -6.67 -3.27 2.59
C LEU A 77 -7.97 -2.54 2.93
N ARG A 78 -9.00 -2.70 2.10
CA ARG A 78 -10.33 -2.12 2.36
C ARG A 78 -11.00 -2.72 3.60
N ALA A 79 -10.86 -4.03 3.80
CA ALA A 79 -11.35 -4.68 5.01
C ALA A 79 -10.66 -4.10 6.27
N GLN A 80 -9.36 -3.83 6.19
CA GLN A 80 -8.61 -3.21 7.29
C GLN A 80 -8.99 -1.74 7.50
N LEU A 81 -9.20 -0.98 6.42
CA LEU A 81 -9.67 0.41 6.50
C LEU A 81 -11.05 0.49 7.18
N ALA A 82 -11.95 -0.44 6.88
CA ALA A 82 -13.26 -0.53 7.52
C ALA A 82 -13.14 -0.79 9.03
N ARG A 83 -12.28 -1.74 9.45
CA ARG A 83 -12.01 -2.01 10.88
C ARG A 83 -11.40 -0.80 11.60
N THR A 84 -10.51 -0.08 10.93
CA THR A 84 -9.86 1.11 11.52
C THR A 84 -10.84 2.26 11.68
N GLY A 85 -11.84 2.37 10.79
CA GLY A 85 -12.92 3.35 10.90
C GLY A 85 -13.92 3.08 12.03
N ASP A 86 -14.01 1.84 12.51
CA ASP A 86 -14.94 1.37 13.55
C ASP A 86 -14.41 1.60 14.98
N ASN A 87 -13.08 1.68 15.16
CA ASN A 87 -12.41 1.88 16.44
C ASN A 87 -12.50 3.32 17.03
N ARG A 88 -13.54 4.08 16.66
CA ARG A 88 -13.91 5.36 17.28
C ARG A 88 -15.18 5.21 18.15
N ALA A 89 -15.23 4.15 18.97
CA ALA A 89 -16.21 3.98 20.03
C ALA A 89 -15.63 4.46 21.37
#